data_AF-A0A4Y6PMK7-F1
#
_entry.id   AF-A0A4Y6PMK7-F1
#
_cell.length_a   1.000
_cell.length_b   1.000
_cell.length_c   1.000
_cell.angle_alpha   90.00
_cell.angle_beta   90.00
_cell.angle_gamma   90.00
#
_symmetry.space_group_name_H-M   'P 1'
#
loop_
_entity.id
_entity.type
_entity.pdbx_description
1 polymer ?
#
loop_
_entity_poly.entity_id
_entity_poly.type
_entity_poly.pdbx_seq_one_letter_code
_entity_poly.pdbx_strand_id
1 'polypeptide(L)'
;MSARPQREARSVLSTNDIKEELSYAYVHAVASKTAFSCDRVSKDRDSIDVTIRAKGKLAEDSKVYSPVLDLQLKATSNATIREGQVVFDLKMKNYDELRERSQTPRLLVVLVLPANEDEWLEFGAEQLVARRCCYWYSLRGAEEVDNETSRRIEIPQVQVFSPEQLRALMVKASRYEEIGNEL
;
A
#
# COMPACT_ATOMS: atom_id res chain seq x y z
N MET A 1 -43.18 -30.32 18.11
CA MET A 1 -41.83 -30.28 17.51
C MET A 1 -41.63 -28.92 16.88
N SER A 2 -40.95 -28.01 17.58
CA SER A 2 -40.70 -26.64 17.12
C SER A 2 -39.47 -26.63 16.21
N ALA A 3 -39.63 -26.12 15.00
CA ALA A 3 -38.54 -25.93 14.05
C ALA A 3 -37.52 -24.95 14.66
N ARG A 4 -36.26 -25.37 14.73
CA ARG A 4 -35.16 -24.48 15.12
C ARG A 4 -35.01 -23.39 14.05
N PRO A 5 -34.84 -22.11 14.43
CA PRO A 5 -34.53 -21.08 13.47
C PRO A 5 -33.18 -21.39 12.81
N GLN A 6 -33.15 -21.26 11.48
CA GLN A 6 -31.93 -21.32 10.68
C GLN A 6 -30.94 -20.27 11.22
N ARG A 7 -29.71 -20.69 11.51
CA ARG A 7 -28.62 -19.77 11.85
C ARG A 7 -28.41 -18.84 10.65
N GLU A 8 -28.54 -17.54 10.89
CA GLU A 8 -28.14 -16.49 9.94
C GLU A 8 -26.72 -16.75 9.44
N ALA A 9 -26.53 -16.66 8.12
CA ALA A 9 -25.23 -16.77 7.49
C ALA A 9 -24.31 -15.69 8.09
N ARG A 10 -23.15 -16.12 8.62
CA ARG A 10 -22.04 -15.23 8.97
C ARG A 10 -21.77 -14.32 7.76
N SER A 11 -21.75 -13.00 7.99
CA SER A 11 -21.30 -11.99 7.04
C SER A 11 -20.04 -12.47 6.29
N VAL A 12 -20.17 -12.71 4.99
CA VAL A 12 -19.06 -13.04 4.10
C VAL A 12 -18.42 -11.71 3.67
N LEU A 13 -17.09 -11.62 3.70
CA LEU A 13 -16.36 -10.45 3.20
C LEU A 13 -16.78 -10.13 1.76
N SER A 14 -16.94 -8.85 1.45
CA SER A 14 -17.14 -8.42 0.06
C SER A 14 -15.85 -8.60 -0.73
N THR A 15 -15.96 -8.65 -2.06
CA THR A 15 -14.81 -8.64 -2.97
C THR A 15 -13.81 -7.52 -2.65
N ASN A 16 -14.30 -6.31 -2.32
CA ASN A 16 -13.42 -5.20 -1.99
C ASN A 16 -12.69 -5.42 -0.65
N ASP A 17 -13.36 -5.99 0.35
CA ASP A 17 -12.70 -6.33 1.62
C ASP A 17 -11.59 -7.37 1.37
N ILE A 18 -11.81 -8.35 0.49
CA ILE A 18 -10.77 -9.33 0.11
C ILE A 18 -9.57 -8.62 -0.56
N LYS A 19 -9.82 -7.67 -1.48
CA LYS A 19 -8.74 -6.89 -2.13
C LYS A 19 -7.92 -6.11 -1.10
N GLU A 20 -8.58 -5.49 -0.12
CA GLU A 20 -7.91 -4.76 0.97
C GLU A 20 -7.05 -5.70 1.83
N GLU A 21 -7.57 -6.87 2.20
CA GLU A 21 -6.83 -7.88 2.95
C GLU A 21 -5.61 -8.42 2.17
N LEU A 22 -5.75 -8.64 0.86
CA LEU A 22 -4.62 -9.05 0.01
C LEU A 22 -3.55 -7.96 -0.13
N SER A 23 -3.96 -6.69 -0.23
CA SER A 23 -3.03 -5.55 -0.25
C SER A 23 -2.20 -5.49 1.02
N TYR A 24 -2.86 -5.61 2.17
CA TYR A 24 -2.20 -5.69 3.45
C TYR A 24 -1.26 -6.90 3.53
N ALA A 25 -1.72 -8.09 3.13
CA ALA A 25 -0.91 -9.31 3.18
C ALA A 25 0.38 -9.18 2.35
N TYR A 26 0.30 -8.58 1.16
CA TYR A 26 1.47 -8.31 0.32
C TYR A 26 2.46 -7.36 1.03
N VAL A 27 1.97 -6.22 1.52
CA VAL A 27 2.80 -5.22 2.21
C VAL A 27 3.44 -5.80 3.47
N HIS A 28 2.67 -6.56 4.25
CA HIS A 28 3.15 -7.23 5.45
C HIS A 28 4.23 -8.27 5.13
N ALA A 29 4.07 -9.04 4.05
CA ALA A 29 5.08 -10.00 3.60
C ALA A 29 6.39 -9.31 3.18
N VAL A 30 6.30 -8.21 2.42
CA VAL A 30 7.45 -7.39 2.00
C VAL A 30 8.18 -6.81 3.21
N ALA A 31 7.45 -6.18 4.14
CA ALA A 31 8.01 -5.63 5.37
C ALA A 31 8.70 -6.71 6.23
N SER A 32 8.04 -7.86 6.39
CA SER A 32 8.58 -9.00 7.13
C SER A 32 9.87 -9.52 6.51
N LYS A 33 9.95 -9.58 5.17
CA LYS A 33 11.16 -9.99 4.45
C LYS A 33 12.34 -9.03 4.67
N THR A 34 12.05 -7.75 4.95
CA THR A 34 13.05 -6.73 5.32
C THR A 34 13.38 -6.67 6.82
N ALA A 35 12.77 -7.54 7.64
CA ALA A 35 12.87 -7.52 9.11
C ALA A 35 12.38 -6.20 9.76
N PHE A 36 11.39 -5.55 9.13
CA PHE A 36 10.69 -4.37 9.68
C PHE A 36 9.34 -4.78 10.28
N SER A 37 8.87 -4.06 11.29
CA SER A 37 7.49 -4.25 11.79
C SER A 37 6.50 -3.60 10.83
N CYS A 38 5.29 -4.14 10.77
CA CYS A 38 4.22 -3.69 9.90
C CYS A 38 2.90 -3.81 10.68
N ASP A 39 2.38 -2.66 11.10
CA ASP A 39 1.26 -2.59 12.04
C ASP A 39 0.07 -1.90 11.36
N ARG A 40 -1.13 -2.48 11.46
CA ARG A 40 -2.36 -1.81 11.03
C ARG A 40 -2.70 -0.66 11.97
N VAL A 41 -3.15 0.44 11.39
CA VAL A 41 -3.67 1.57 12.16
C VAL A 41 -5.12 1.27 12.57
N SER A 42 -5.35 1.14 13.88
CA SER A 42 -6.68 0.74 14.41
C SER A 42 -7.73 1.86 14.39
N LYS A 43 -7.31 3.11 14.29
CA LYS A 43 -8.18 4.29 14.22
C LYS A 43 -7.66 5.20 13.12
N ASP A 44 -8.06 4.89 11.89
CA ASP A 44 -7.66 5.69 10.74
C ASP A 44 -8.34 7.07 10.79
N ARG A 45 -7.57 8.10 11.11
CA ARG A 45 -7.99 9.51 11.08
C ARG A 45 -7.31 10.30 9.96
N ASP A 46 -6.24 9.74 9.39
CA ASP A 46 -5.32 10.43 8.50
C ASP A 46 -5.22 9.74 7.11
N SER A 47 -6.13 8.81 6.83
CA SER A 47 -6.06 7.90 5.68
C SER A 47 -4.72 7.20 5.60
N ILE A 48 -4.37 6.52 6.71
CA ILE A 48 -3.20 5.66 6.83
C ILE A 48 -3.69 4.28 7.29
N ASP A 49 -3.48 3.29 6.44
CA ASP A 49 -3.86 1.90 6.71
C ASP A 49 -2.78 1.15 7.50
N VAL A 50 -1.50 1.42 7.22
CA VAL A 50 -0.34 0.69 7.76
C VAL A 50 0.81 1.62 8.12
N THR A 51 1.47 1.32 9.25
CA THR A 51 2.77 1.89 9.61
C THR A 51 3.85 0.82 9.57
N ILE A 52 4.94 1.09 8.84
CA ILE A 52 6.15 0.26 8.82
C ILE A 52 7.24 0.93 9.68
N ARG A 53 7.91 0.15 10.52
CA ARG A 53 9.00 0.64 11.38
C ARG A 53 10.21 -0.26 11.31
N ALA A 54 11.37 0.37 11.12
CA ALA A 54 12.65 -0.30 11.31
C ALA A 54 13.15 -0.12 12.74
N LYS A 55 13.95 -1.05 13.23
CA LYS A 55 14.68 -0.90 14.50
C LYS A 55 16.13 -0.55 14.22
N GLY A 56 16.64 0.51 14.83
CA GLY A 56 18.05 0.86 14.73
C GLY A 56 18.37 1.91 13.67
N LYS A 57 19.67 2.11 13.42
CA LYS A 57 20.16 2.88 12.28
C LYS A 57 20.20 1.98 11.04
N LEU A 58 19.74 2.49 9.90
CA LEU A 58 19.74 1.74 8.64
C LEU A 58 20.96 2.00 7.77
N ALA A 59 21.67 3.11 8.02
CA ALA A 59 22.93 3.49 7.42
C ALA A 59 23.81 4.22 8.45
N GLU A 60 25.12 4.33 8.19
CA GLU A 60 26.06 5.03 9.08
C GLU A 60 25.69 6.50 9.28
N ASP A 61 25.21 7.14 8.21
CA ASP A 61 24.78 8.53 8.13
C ASP A 61 23.28 8.73 8.44
N SER A 62 22.58 7.70 8.94
CA SER A 62 21.20 7.86 9.42
C SER A 62 21.12 8.96 10.48
N LYS A 63 20.26 9.96 10.23
CA LYS A 63 19.96 11.08 11.14
C LYS A 63 18.92 10.71 12.19
N VAL A 64 18.13 9.67 11.94
CA VAL A 64 17.07 9.17 12.84
C VAL A 64 17.32 7.72 13.20
N TYR A 65 17.10 7.39 14.47
CA TYR A 65 17.07 6.02 14.96
C TYR A 65 15.65 5.45 14.82
N SER A 66 15.53 4.24 14.26
CA SER A 66 14.25 3.55 14.03
C SER A 66 13.28 4.34 13.13
N PRO A 67 13.63 4.57 11.85
CA PRO A 67 12.78 5.29 10.91
C PRO A 67 11.42 4.61 10.73
N VAL A 68 10.45 5.41 10.29
CA VAL A 68 9.03 5.05 10.13
C VAL A 68 8.54 5.49 8.76
N LEU A 69 7.64 4.70 8.18
CA LEU A 69 6.96 4.99 6.94
C LEU A 69 5.48 4.65 7.08
N ASP A 70 4.61 5.60 6.78
CA ASP A 70 3.16 5.41 6.82
C ASP A 70 2.63 5.18 5.39
N LEU A 71 1.68 4.26 5.24
CA LEU A 71 1.16 3.82 3.95
C LEU A 71 -0.36 3.92 3.92
N GLN A 72 -0.89 4.52 2.85
CA GLN A 72 -2.27 4.35 2.43
C GLN A 72 -2.33 3.24 1.39
N LEU A 73 -3.07 2.18 1.69
CA LEU A 73 -3.22 1.02 0.81
C LEU A 73 -4.44 1.19 -0.10
N LYS A 74 -4.26 0.79 -1.34
CA LYS A 74 -5.35 0.60 -2.30
C LYS A 74 -5.13 -0.72 -3.02
N ALA A 75 -6.23 -1.27 -3.52
CA ALA A 75 -6.19 -2.45 -4.37
C ALA A 75 -7.23 -2.31 -5.47
N THR A 76 -6.87 -2.71 -6.68
CA THR A 76 -7.74 -2.58 -7.85
C THR A 76 -7.47 -3.66 -8.88
N SER A 77 -8.54 -4.15 -9.49
CA SER A 77 -8.51 -5.05 -10.65
C SER A 77 -8.74 -4.30 -11.98
N ASN A 78 -8.95 -2.98 -11.90
CA ASN A 78 -9.36 -2.14 -13.03
C ASN A 78 -8.26 -1.14 -13.45
N ALA A 79 -7.06 -1.24 -12.88
CA ALA A 79 -5.93 -0.41 -13.29
C ALA A 79 -5.50 -0.76 -14.72
N THR A 80 -5.16 0.28 -15.49
CA THR A 80 -4.58 0.08 -16.82
C THR A 80 -3.06 0.14 -16.72
N ILE A 81 -2.39 -0.85 -17.30
CA ILE A 81 -0.95 -0.82 -17.50
C ILE A 81 -0.69 -0.39 -18.94
N ARG A 82 -0.09 0.78 -19.13
CA ARG A 82 0.23 1.32 -20.46
C ARG A 82 1.50 2.16 -20.39
N GLU A 83 2.33 2.09 -21.42
CA GLU A 83 3.51 2.98 -21.57
C GLU A 83 4.45 3.00 -20.35
N GLY A 84 4.63 1.85 -19.68
CA GLY A 84 5.48 1.77 -18.49
C GLY A 84 4.85 2.37 -17.21
N GLN A 85 3.56 2.69 -17.23
CA GLN A 85 2.81 3.28 -16.12
C GLN A 85 1.65 2.39 -15.67
N VAL A 86 1.38 2.40 -14.37
CA VAL A 86 0.16 1.89 -13.74
C VAL A 86 -0.78 3.07 -13.53
N VAL A 87 -1.93 3.03 -14.19
CA VAL A 87 -2.88 4.14 -14.23
C VAL A 87 -4.18 3.74 -13.52
N PHE A 88 -4.61 4.55 -12.55
CA PHE A 88 -5.87 4.37 -11.84
C PHE A 88 -6.38 5.70 -11.26
N ASP A 89 -7.65 5.76 -10.87
CA ASP A 89 -8.26 6.95 -10.28
C ASP A 89 -8.32 6.85 -8.74
N LEU A 90 -7.70 7.80 -8.05
CA LEU A 90 -7.68 7.92 -6.60
C LEU A 90 -8.76 8.89 -6.13
N LYS A 91 -9.54 8.55 -5.10
CA LYS A 91 -10.55 9.45 -4.50
C LYS A 91 -9.90 10.76 -4.04
N MET A 92 -10.56 11.89 -4.28
CA MET A 92 -9.98 13.21 -4.00
C MET A 92 -9.55 13.38 -2.54
N LYS A 93 -10.37 12.96 -1.59
CA LYS A 93 -10.01 12.95 -0.16
C LYS A 93 -8.63 12.33 0.11
N ASN A 94 -8.34 11.15 -0.47
CA ASN A 94 -7.05 10.49 -0.27
C ASN A 94 -5.91 11.23 -0.98
N TYR A 95 -6.18 11.81 -2.16
CA TYR A 95 -5.21 12.64 -2.87
C TYR A 95 -4.80 13.84 -2.00
N ASP A 96 -5.80 14.54 -1.45
CA ASP A 96 -5.62 15.73 -0.62
C ASP A 96 -4.91 15.43 0.70
N GLU A 97 -5.20 14.30 1.34
CA GLU A 97 -4.52 13.93 2.59
C GLU A 97 -3.07 13.45 2.36
N LEU A 98 -2.79 12.83 1.21
CA LEU A 98 -1.46 12.29 0.88
C LEU A 98 -0.50 13.33 0.27
N ARG A 99 -1.01 14.44 -0.28
CA ARG A 99 -0.16 15.57 -0.75
C ARG A 99 0.46 16.36 0.39
N GLU A 100 -0.17 16.35 1.56
CA GLU A 100 0.23 17.18 2.69
C GLU A 100 1.60 16.78 3.25
N ARG A 101 2.29 17.77 3.82
CA ARG A 101 3.58 17.54 4.48
C ARG A 101 3.34 17.03 5.90
N SER A 102 3.75 15.79 6.15
CA SER A 102 3.73 15.15 7.46
C SER A 102 5.15 14.91 8.00
N GLN A 103 5.25 14.74 9.32
CA GLN A 103 6.52 14.38 9.97
C GLN A 103 7.01 12.99 9.54
N THR A 104 6.12 11.99 9.58
CA THR A 104 6.37 10.66 9.02
C THR A 104 6.08 10.71 7.52
N PRO A 105 6.99 10.28 6.64
CA PRO A 105 6.70 10.18 5.21
C PRO A 105 5.51 9.26 4.97
N ARG A 106 4.63 9.66 4.05
CA ARG A 106 3.41 8.94 3.66
C ARG A 106 3.50 8.54 2.20
N LEU A 107 3.15 7.30 1.88
CA LEU A 107 3.10 6.82 0.51
C LEU A 107 1.75 6.19 0.19
N LEU A 108 1.34 6.34 -1.06
CA LEU A 108 0.30 5.52 -1.66
C LEU A 108 0.93 4.18 -2.07
N VAL A 109 0.31 3.07 -1.71
CA VAL A 109 0.69 1.73 -2.21
C VAL A 109 -0.52 1.07 -2.84
N VAL A 110 -0.41 0.69 -4.11
CA VAL A 110 -1.52 0.16 -4.91
C VAL A 110 -1.21 -1.26 -5.36
N LEU A 111 -1.96 -2.22 -4.83
CA LEU A 111 -1.99 -3.58 -5.36
C LEU A 111 -2.81 -3.60 -6.65
N VAL A 112 -2.17 -3.96 -7.76
CA VAL A 112 -2.89 -4.25 -9.01
C VAL A 112 -3.20 -5.73 -9.03
N LEU A 113 -4.45 -6.11 -9.20
CA LEU A 113 -4.89 -7.50 -9.27
C LEU A 113 -5.34 -7.88 -10.69
N PRO A 114 -5.28 -9.17 -11.07
CA PRO A 114 -5.97 -9.67 -12.25
C PRO A 114 -7.48 -9.33 -12.23
N ALA A 115 -8.08 -9.23 -13.41
CA ALA A 115 -9.53 -8.99 -13.54
C ALA A 115 -10.35 -10.17 -13.03
N ASN A 116 -9.85 -11.40 -13.21
CA ASN A 116 -10.46 -12.61 -12.68
C ASN A 116 -9.99 -12.85 -11.23
N GLU A 117 -10.94 -12.98 -10.30
CA GLU A 117 -10.66 -13.15 -8.87
C GLU A 117 -9.98 -14.49 -8.55
N ASP A 118 -10.29 -15.53 -9.33
CA ASP A 118 -9.69 -16.87 -9.19
C ASP A 118 -8.18 -16.87 -9.46
N GLU A 119 -7.66 -15.83 -10.10
CA GLU A 119 -6.24 -15.69 -10.42
C GLU A 119 -5.46 -14.88 -9.37
N TRP A 120 -6.12 -14.33 -8.34
CA TRP A 120 -5.43 -13.45 -7.39
C TRP A 120 -4.37 -14.17 -6.57
N LEU A 121 -4.67 -15.41 -6.15
CA LEU A 121 -3.80 -16.26 -5.38
C LEU A 121 -3.72 -17.66 -6.00
N GLU A 122 -2.50 -18.17 -6.10
CA GLU A 122 -2.21 -19.55 -6.45
C GLU A 122 -1.43 -20.17 -5.29
N PHE A 123 -1.80 -21.38 -4.88
CA PHE A 123 -1.17 -22.05 -3.74
C PHE A 123 -0.96 -23.53 -4.03
N GLY A 124 0.10 -24.08 -3.44
CA GLY A 124 0.46 -25.49 -3.51
C GLY A 124 1.41 -25.83 -2.36
N ALA A 125 1.89 -27.08 -2.33
CA ALA A 125 2.79 -27.55 -1.28
C ALA A 125 4.10 -26.72 -1.18
N GLU A 126 4.59 -26.22 -2.31
CA GLU A 126 5.89 -25.55 -2.42
C GLU A 126 5.79 -24.01 -2.40
N GLN A 127 4.63 -23.44 -2.71
CA GLN A 127 4.52 -22.00 -2.92
C GLN A 127 3.13 -21.45 -2.64
N LEU A 128 3.13 -20.18 -2.24
CA LEU A 128 1.99 -19.26 -2.27
C LEU A 128 2.38 -18.10 -3.18
N VAL A 129 1.64 -17.90 -4.27
CA VAL A 129 1.88 -16.87 -5.27
C VAL A 129 0.70 -15.89 -5.26
N ALA A 130 0.96 -14.66 -4.86
CA ALA A 130 0.07 -13.54 -5.15
C ALA A 130 0.41 -12.99 -6.52
N ARG A 131 -0.54 -13.06 -7.47
CA ARG A 131 -0.30 -12.57 -8.83
C ARG A 131 -0.27 -11.05 -8.84
N ARG A 132 0.59 -10.49 -9.71
CA ARG A 132 0.90 -9.05 -9.86
C ARG A 132 1.62 -8.50 -8.62
N CYS A 133 1.68 -7.16 -8.48
CA CYS A 133 2.50 -6.50 -7.47
C CYS A 133 1.81 -5.27 -6.89
N CYS A 134 2.27 -4.86 -5.71
CA CYS A 134 2.05 -3.52 -5.21
C CYS A 134 3.03 -2.53 -5.87
N TYR A 135 2.55 -1.34 -6.18
CA TYR A 135 3.37 -0.21 -6.64
C TYR A 135 3.26 0.93 -5.64
N TRP A 136 4.37 1.60 -5.34
CA TRP A 136 4.38 2.75 -4.44
C TRP A 136 4.43 4.06 -5.21
N TYR A 137 3.90 5.14 -4.62
CA TYR A 137 3.99 6.48 -5.18
C TYR A 137 3.93 7.54 -4.07
N SER A 138 4.71 8.61 -4.22
CA SER A 138 4.68 9.76 -3.32
C SER A 138 3.82 10.86 -3.92
N LEU A 139 2.79 11.29 -3.19
CA LEU A 139 1.95 12.43 -3.55
C LEU A 139 2.39 13.73 -2.88
N ARG A 140 3.36 13.66 -1.98
CA ARG A 140 3.84 14.78 -1.19
C ARG A 140 4.20 15.97 -2.09
N GLY A 141 3.58 17.12 -1.83
CA GLY A 141 3.82 18.35 -2.57
C GLY A 141 3.24 18.36 -3.99
N ALA A 142 2.41 17.39 -4.38
CA ALA A 142 1.66 17.45 -5.64
C ALA A 142 0.78 18.71 -5.70
N GLU A 143 0.37 19.13 -6.89
CA GLU A 143 -0.44 20.35 -7.08
C GLU A 143 -1.88 20.17 -6.61
N GLU A 144 -2.49 21.26 -6.13
CA GLU A 144 -3.91 21.25 -5.78
C GLU A 144 -4.70 21.27 -7.08
N VAL A 145 -5.81 20.54 -7.12
CA VAL A 145 -6.62 20.41 -8.33
C VAL A 145 -8.06 20.74 -8.00
N ASP A 146 -8.68 21.54 -8.85
CA ASP A 146 -10.10 21.87 -8.73
C ASP A 146 -10.93 20.71 -9.30
N ASN A 147 -11.14 19.69 -8.47
CA ASN A 147 -11.93 18.50 -8.79
C ASN A 147 -12.47 17.87 -7.50
N GLU A 148 -13.74 17.49 -7.47
CA GLU A 148 -14.39 17.00 -6.26
C GLU A 148 -14.38 15.47 -6.12
N THR A 149 -14.15 14.71 -7.21
CA THR A 149 -14.39 13.26 -7.20
C THR A 149 -13.13 12.41 -7.08
N SER A 150 -12.21 12.55 -8.04
CA SER A 150 -11.04 11.67 -8.15
C SER A 150 -9.93 12.27 -9.01
N ARG A 151 -8.69 11.94 -8.67
CA ARG A 151 -7.49 12.31 -9.44
C ARG A 151 -6.90 11.05 -10.08
N ARG A 152 -6.65 11.12 -11.39
CA ARG A 152 -5.87 10.07 -12.07
C ARG A 152 -4.42 10.11 -11.59
N ILE A 153 -3.94 8.95 -11.14
CA ILE A 153 -2.55 8.74 -10.74
C ILE A 153 -1.89 7.83 -11.75
N GLU A 154 -0.65 8.18 -12.14
CA GLU A 154 0.20 7.40 -13.02
C GLU A 154 1.48 7.05 -12.24
N ILE A 155 1.64 5.76 -11.95
CA ILE A 155 2.76 5.24 -11.16
C ILE A 155 3.73 4.53 -12.11
N PRO A 156 5.02 4.90 -12.15
CA PRO A 156 5.99 4.18 -12.97
C PRO A 156 6.05 2.71 -12.55
N GLN A 157 5.97 1.79 -13.51
CA GLN A 157 5.99 0.35 -13.23
C GLN A 157 7.26 -0.13 -12.52
N VAL A 158 8.33 0.66 -12.61
CA VAL A 158 9.58 0.42 -11.89
C VAL A 158 9.46 0.66 -10.38
N GLN A 159 8.45 1.42 -9.92
CA GLN A 159 8.16 1.65 -8.50
C GLN A 159 7.39 0.48 -7.87
N VAL A 160 7.89 -0.75 -8.07
CA VAL A 160 7.38 -1.94 -7.38
C VAL A 160 7.69 -1.81 -5.89
N PHE A 161 6.73 -2.10 -5.02
CA PHE A 161 6.94 -2.13 -3.58
C PHE A 161 7.58 -3.47 -3.16
N SER A 162 8.85 -3.66 -3.52
CA SER A 162 9.64 -4.84 -3.18
C SER A 162 10.43 -4.66 -1.86
N PRO A 163 11.03 -5.73 -1.30
CA PRO A 163 11.91 -5.62 -0.14
C PRO A 163 13.09 -4.64 -0.35
N GLU A 164 13.68 -4.65 -1.55
CA GLU A 164 14.79 -3.77 -1.92
C GLU A 164 14.35 -2.31 -1.95
N GLN A 165 13.22 -2.04 -2.59
CA GLN A 165 12.64 -0.69 -2.67
C GLN A 165 12.21 -0.19 -1.30
N LEU A 166 11.52 -1.01 -0.48
CA LEU A 166 11.17 -0.66 0.89
C LEU A 166 12.42 -0.31 1.73
N ARG A 167 13.49 -1.10 1.62
CA ARG A 167 14.74 -0.80 2.34
C ARG A 167 15.33 0.53 1.89
N ALA A 168 15.35 0.82 0.59
CA ALA A 168 15.83 2.09 0.05
C ALA A 168 15.00 3.29 0.56
N LEU A 169 13.66 3.18 0.52
CA LEU A 169 12.73 4.18 1.05
C LEU A 169 12.97 4.45 2.54
N MET A 170 13.16 3.40 3.34
CA MET A 170 13.43 3.52 4.77
C MET A 170 14.80 4.12 5.07
N VAL A 171 15.82 3.87 4.23
CA VAL A 171 17.12 4.56 4.34
C VAL A 171 16.96 6.05 4.05
N LYS A 172 16.24 6.45 3.00
CA LYS A 172 15.91 7.86 2.72
C LYS A 172 15.20 8.51 3.91
N ALA A 173 14.17 7.86 4.45
CA ALA A 173 13.45 8.31 5.64
C ALA A 173 14.39 8.48 6.85
N SER A 174 15.35 7.57 7.04
CA SER A 174 16.34 7.65 8.12
C SER A 174 17.27 8.86 8.03
N ARG A 175 17.43 9.45 6.84
CA ARG A 175 18.32 10.59 6.55
C ARG A 175 17.57 11.92 6.44
N TYR A 176 16.25 11.93 6.67
CA TYR A 176 15.36 13.04 6.34
C TYR A 176 15.46 13.47 4.86
N GLU A 177 15.80 12.53 3.98
CA GLU A 177 15.74 12.77 2.55
C GLU A 177 14.28 12.71 2.10
N GLU A 178 13.94 13.55 1.12
CA GLU A 178 12.62 13.53 0.52
C GLU A 178 12.44 12.27 -0.33
N ILE A 179 11.29 11.62 -0.13
CA ILE A 179 10.88 10.48 -0.95
C ILE A 179 10.04 11.04 -2.11
N GLY A 180 10.71 11.31 -3.23
CA GLY A 180 10.09 11.66 -4.51
C GLY A 180 9.92 10.45 -5.44
N ASN A 181 9.36 10.70 -6.63
CA ASN A 181 9.14 9.68 -7.67
C ASN A 181 10.26 9.63 -8.73
N GLU A 182 11.39 10.28 -8.45
CA GLU A 182 12.58 10.24 -9.29
C GLU A 182 13.43 9.03 -8.88
N LEU A 183 13.72 8.16 -9.85
CA LEU A 183 14.73 7.09 -9.78
C LEU A 183 15.94 7.46 -10.63
#